data_AF-A0A9P6XIM7-F1
#
_entry.id   AF-A0A9P6XIM7-F1
#
_cell.length_a   1.000
_cell.length_b   1.000
_cell.length_c   1.000
_cell.angle_alpha   90.00
_cell.angle_beta   90.00
_cell.angle_gamma   90.00
#
_symmetry.space_group_name_H-M   'P 1'
#
loop_
_entity.id
_entity.type
_entity.pdbx_description
1 polymer ?
#
loop_
_entity_poly.entity_id
_entity_poly.type
_entity_poly.pdbx_seq_one_letter_code
_entity_poly.pdbx_strand_id
1 'polypeptide(L)'
;MQEGFIKLPRRLKDMIDVLLKEIDYDSRSTAIRTVGILHSGLSCTMVELDRPTTYVSRVSRGKKIESNNKIEKFGSTVLPAILSSWVCCEIVKDVLNVVVKRPSLPSMPTTSSSSETSRKKQKRRV
;
A
#
# COMPACT_ATOMS: atom_id res chain seq x y z
N MET A 1 19.30 15.26 16.82
CA MET A 1 17.99 14.73 16.40
C MET A 1 17.90 14.77 14.89
N GLN A 2 17.99 13.63 14.20
CA GLN A 2 17.72 13.58 12.76
C GLN A 2 16.20 13.67 12.59
N GLU A 3 15.68 14.88 12.34
CA GLU A 3 14.35 15.04 11.73
C GLU A 3 14.42 14.45 10.31
N GLY A 4 14.47 13.14 10.25
CA GLY A 4 14.84 12.40 9.06
C GLY A 4 13.65 12.35 8.15
N PHE A 5 13.52 13.33 7.24
CA PHE A 5 12.89 13.37 5.92
C PHE A 5 11.66 12.45 5.63
N ILE A 6 10.98 11.95 6.66
CA ILE A 6 9.77 11.13 6.59
C ILE A 6 8.55 12.06 6.48
N LYS A 7 8.73 13.37 6.75
CA LYS A 7 7.65 14.37 6.65
C LYS A 7 6.95 14.28 5.29
N LEU A 8 7.70 14.20 4.18
CA LEU A 8 7.11 14.11 2.85
C LEU A 8 6.40 12.76 2.58
N PRO A 9 7.03 11.58 2.72
CA PRO A 9 6.35 10.29 2.58
C PRO A 9 5.11 10.17 3.48
N ARG A 10 5.18 10.69 4.70
CA ARG A 10 4.05 10.70 5.65
C ARG A 10 2.91 11.59 5.15
N ARG A 11 3.21 12.79 4.65
CA ARG A 11 2.19 13.68 4.07
C ARG A 11 1.53 13.08 2.84
N LEU A 12 2.28 12.41 1.98
CA LEU A 12 1.72 11.69 0.82
C LEU A 12 0.79 10.57 1.27
N LYS A 13 1.19 9.78 2.27
CA LYS A 13 0.33 8.77 2.88
C LYS A 13 -0.94 9.39 3.46
N ASP A 14 -0.85 10.49 4.19
CA ASP A 14 -2.01 11.17 4.78
C ASP A 14 -2.98 11.70 3.70
N MET A 15 -2.48 12.21 2.56
CA MET A 15 -3.32 12.60 1.43
C MET A 15 -4.05 11.41 0.81
N ILE A 16 -3.37 10.28 0.63
CA ILE A 16 -3.98 9.04 0.14
C ILE A 16 -5.05 8.55 1.13
N ASP A 17 -4.80 8.63 2.43
CA ASP A 17 -5.77 8.26 3.47
C ASP A 17 -7.07 9.08 3.42
N VAL A 18 -6.97 10.38 3.09
CA VAL A 18 -8.14 11.24 2.89
C VAL A 18 -8.93 10.76 1.67
N LEU A 19 -8.26 10.48 0.55
CA LEU A 19 -8.93 9.99 -0.66
C LEU A 19 -9.59 8.61 -0.44
N LEU A 20 -8.95 7.73 0.34
CA LEU A 20 -9.50 6.42 0.68
C LEU A 20 -10.69 6.50 1.64
N LYS A 21 -10.78 7.57 2.44
CA LYS A 21 -11.93 7.82 3.33
C LYS A 21 -13.21 8.09 2.53
N GLU A 22 -13.10 8.80 1.41
CA GLU A 22 -14.24 9.13 0.54
C GLU A 22 -14.88 7.89 -0.09
N ILE A 23 -14.14 6.78 -0.20
CA ILE A 23 -14.64 5.51 -0.75
C ILE A 23 -14.92 4.45 0.32
N ASP A 24 -15.06 4.87 1.59
CA ASP A 24 -15.31 4.01 2.76
C ASP A 24 -14.35 2.82 2.87
N TYR A 25 -13.05 3.07 2.61
CA TYR A 25 -11.97 2.09 2.79
C TYR A 25 -12.25 0.67 2.27
N ASP A 26 -11.99 0.41 0.99
CA ASP A 26 -12.01 -0.96 0.45
C ASP A 26 -10.97 -1.86 1.14
N SER A 27 -11.23 -3.16 1.19
CA SER A 27 -10.29 -4.23 1.61
C SER A 27 -8.89 -4.09 1.00
N ARG A 28 -8.83 -3.64 -0.27
CA ARG A 28 -7.60 -3.35 -1.02
C ARG A 28 -6.76 -2.19 -0.46
N SER A 29 -7.36 -1.31 0.33
CA SER A 29 -6.69 -0.13 0.90
C SER A 29 -5.54 -0.49 1.85
N THR A 30 -5.53 -1.72 2.39
CA THR A 30 -4.46 -2.25 3.24
C THR A 30 -3.21 -2.67 2.47
N ALA A 31 -3.33 -2.91 1.16
CA ALA A 31 -2.21 -3.29 0.30
C ALA A 31 -1.50 -2.07 -0.34
N ILE A 32 -2.03 -0.87 -0.11
CA ILE A 32 -1.45 0.37 -0.64
C ILE A 32 -0.25 0.76 0.21
N ARG A 33 0.90 0.88 -0.44
CA ARG A 33 2.18 1.25 0.17
C ARG A 33 2.72 2.51 -0.50
N THR A 34 3.34 3.38 0.29
CA THR A 34 4.02 4.57 -0.23
C THR A 34 5.52 4.36 -0.11
N VAL A 35 6.24 4.49 -1.22
CA VAL A 35 7.70 4.37 -1.25
C VAL A 35 8.34 5.70 -1.61
N GLY A 36 9.53 5.96 -1.07
CA GLY A 36 10.31 7.13 -1.39
C GLY A 36 11.79 6.88 -1.21
N ILE A 37 12.61 7.58 -1.98
CA ILE A 37 14.07 7.54 -1.84
C ILE A 37 14.51 8.84 -1.19
N LEU A 38 15.13 8.71 -0.01
CA LEU A 38 15.79 9.82 0.63
C LEU A 38 17.21 9.93 0.09
N HIS A 39 17.53 11.04 -0.55
CA HIS A 39 18.87 11.34 -1.05
C HIS A 39 19.52 12.46 -0.24
N SER A 40 20.76 12.26 0.21
CA SER A 40 21.55 13.24 0.95
C SER A 40 23.02 13.13 0.52
N GLY A 41 23.47 14.08 -0.31
CA GLY A 41 24.82 14.10 -0.86
C GLY A 41 25.12 12.84 -1.68
N LEU A 42 26.03 12.02 -1.20
CA LEU A 42 26.40 10.74 -1.83
C LEU A 42 25.73 9.55 -1.15
N SER A 43 24.68 9.78 -0.37
CA SER A 43 23.97 8.70 0.31
C SER A 43 22.52 8.67 -0.10
N CYS A 44 22.00 7.48 -0.33
CA CYS A 44 20.57 7.26 -0.53
C CYS A 44 20.04 6.25 0.48
N THR A 45 18.76 6.37 0.82
CA THR A 45 18.07 5.43 1.70
C THR A 45 16.64 5.29 1.21
N MET A 46 16.25 4.07 0.87
CA MET A 46 14.85 3.79 0.53
C MET A 46 14.01 3.79 1.80
N VAL A 47 12.84 4.40 1.73
CA VAL A 47 11.86 4.46 2.81
C VAL A 47 10.54 3.94 2.26
N GLU A 48 9.99 2.94 2.92
CA GLU A 48 8.68 2.36 2.64
C GLU A 48 7.75 2.67 3.82
N LEU A 49 6.61 3.25 3.52
CA LEU A 49 5.52 3.47 4.45
C LEU A 49 4.40 2.54 4.07
N ASP A 50 4.20 1.54 4.92
CA ASP A 50 3.04 0.67 4.86
C ASP A 50 1.89 1.24 5.70
N ARG A 51 0.67 0.78 5.42
CA ARG A 51 -0.57 1.19 6.11
C ARG A 51 -1.13 0.07 7.01
N PRO A 52 -0.50 -0.24 8.15
CA PRO A 52 -1.06 -1.12 9.16
C PRO A 52 -2.15 -0.39 9.96
N THR A 53 -3.38 -0.52 9.47
CA THR A 53 -4.63 -0.17 10.17
C THR A 53 -4.79 1.30 10.60
N THR A 54 -5.99 1.64 11.09
CA THR A 54 -6.60 2.98 11.14
C THR A 54 -5.78 4.08 11.83
N TYR A 55 -4.75 3.72 12.61
CA TYR A 55 -3.98 4.69 13.41
C TYR A 55 -2.45 4.47 13.41
N VAL A 56 -1.93 3.40 12.83
CA VAL A 56 -0.49 3.10 12.88
C VAL A 56 0.07 3.06 11.46
N SER A 57 1.26 3.59 11.26
CA SER A 57 1.98 3.49 9.99
C SER A 57 3.36 2.92 10.26
N ARG A 58 3.69 1.81 9.59
CA ARG A 58 5.01 1.19 9.72
C ARG A 58 5.94 1.86 8.73
N VAL A 59 6.97 2.52 9.25
CA VAL A 59 8.04 3.11 8.45
C VAL A 59 9.17 2.11 8.42
N SER A 60 9.35 1.45 7.28
CA SER A 60 10.50 0.59 7.00
C SER A 60 11.56 1.43 6.31
N ARG A 61 12.77 1.47 6.88
CA ARG A 61 13.92 2.11 6.25
C ARG A 61 14.86 1.03 5.72
N GLY A 62 15.16 1.09 4.44
CA GLY A 62 16.16 0.24 3.82
C GLY A 62 17.56 0.57 4.30
N LYS A 63 18.52 -0.28 3.92
CA LYS A 63 19.94 -0.04 4.19
C LYS A 63 20.38 1.29 3.54
N LYS A 64 21.07 2.13 4.31
CA LYS A 64 21.72 3.33 3.77
C LYS A 64 22.80 2.90 2.78
N ILE A 65 22.71 3.39 1.56
CA ILE A 65 23.69 3.16 0.51
C ILE A 65 24.53 4.41 0.42
N GLU A 66 25.83 4.28 0.60
CA GLU A 66 26.79 5.38 0.48
C GLU A 66 27.60 5.16 -0.80
N SER A 67 27.40 6.05 -1.77
CA SER A 67 28.22 6.18 -2.96
C SER A 67 29.59 6.71 -2.56
N ASN A 68 30.62 5.94 -2.87
CA ASN A 68 31.98 6.35 -2.61
C ASN A 68 32.51 7.17 -3.80
N ASN A 69 33.31 8.21 -3.53
CA ASN A 69 33.86 9.07 -4.59
C ASN A 69 35.02 8.44 -5.37
N LYS A 70 35.45 7.23 -4.99
CA LYS A 70 36.54 6.50 -5.65
C LYS A 70 35.97 5.51 -6.66
N ILE A 71 36.50 5.55 -7.90
CA ILE A 71 36.01 4.74 -9.01
C ILE A 71 36.15 3.22 -8.75
N GLU A 72 37.17 2.81 -7.99
CA GLU A 72 37.39 1.42 -7.59
C GLU A 72 36.22 0.82 -6.78
N LYS A 73 35.48 1.68 -6.06
CA LYS A 73 34.32 1.28 -5.24
C LYS A 73 32.99 1.64 -5.90
N PHE A 74 33.00 2.07 -7.15
CA PHE A 74 31.80 2.46 -7.87
C PHE A 74 30.84 1.28 -8.02
N GLY A 75 31.32 0.14 -8.52
CA GLY A 75 30.48 -1.05 -8.71
C GLY A 75 29.82 -1.53 -7.41
N SER A 76 30.56 -1.57 -6.31
CA SER A 76 30.05 -2.04 -5.01
C SER A 76 29.07 -1.08 -4.34
N THR A 77 29.00 0.19 -4.77
CA THR A 77 28.12 1.20 -4.19
C THR A 77 26.96 1.59 -5.09
N VAL A 78 27.15 1.57 -6.41
CA VAL A 78 26.11 1.91 -7.40
C VAL A 78 25.19 0.73 -7.69
N LEU A 79 25.70 -0.51 -7.72
CA LEU A 79 24.84 -1.68 -7.93
C LEU A 79 23.74 -1.80 -6.85
N PRO A 80 24.04 -1.64 -5.54
CA PRO A 80 22.99 -1.57 -4.52
C PRO A 80 21.99 -0.42 -4.74
N ALA A 81 22.45 0.75 -5.21
CA ALA A 81 21.58 1.89 -5.48
C ALA A 81 20.60 1.57 -6.63
N ILE A 82 21.10 1.02 -7.74
CA ILE A 82 20.27 0.59 -8.86
C ILE A 82 19.28 -0.50 -8.42
N LEU A 83 19.74 -1.48 -7.64
CA LEU A 83 18.87 -2.53 -7.10
C LEU A 83 17.76 -1.93 -6.23
N SER A 84 18.08 -0.98 -5.34
CA SER A 84 17.08 -0.32 -4.50
C SER A 84 16.05 0.46 -5.33
N SER A 85 16.48 1.13 -6.40
CA SER A 85 15.59 1.82 -7.33
C SER A 85 14.69 0.83 -8.07
N TRP A 86 15.20 -0.34 -8.47
CA TRP A 86 14.38 -1.36 -9.12
C TRP A 86 13.32 -1.93 -8.16
N VAL A 87 13.69 -2.23 -6.92
CA VAL A 87 12.73 -2.66 -5.88
C VAL A 87 11.64 -1.60 -5.66
N CYS A 88 12.01 -0.32 -5.63
CA CYS A 88 11.04 0.77 -5.56
C CYS A 88 10.04 0.72 -6.72
N CYS A 89 10.50 0.50 -7.94
CA CYS A 89 9.64 0.37 -9.12
C CYS A 89 8.71 -0.85 -9.02
N GLU A 90 9.18 -1.99 -8.52
CA GLU A 90 8.34 -3.18 -8.31
C GLU A 90 7.21 -2.92 -7.32
N ILE A 91 7.50 -2.25 -6.19
CA ILE A 91 6.47 -1.88 -5.22
C ILE A 91 5.42 -0.94 -5.84
N VAL A 92 5.85 0.02 -6.67
CA VAL A 92 4.91 0.92 -7.37
C VAL A 92 4.01 0.13 -8.34
N LYS A 93 4.57 -0.86 -9.06
CA LYS A 93 3.76 -1.74 -9.94
C LYS A 93 2.75 -2.56 -9.14
N ASP A 94 3.14 -3.10 -7.99
CA ASP A 94 2.23 -3.84 -7.11
C ASP A 94 1.04 -2.97 -6.68
N VAL A 95 1.33 -1.75 -6.22
CA VAL A 95 0.30 -0.80 -5.79
C VAL A 95 -0.58 -0.40 -6.98
N LEU A 96 0.00 -0.15 -8.15
CA LEU A 96 -0.76 0.15 -9.36
C LEU A 96 -1.72 -1.00 -9.73
N ASN A 97 -1.26 -2.25 -9.63
CA ASN A 97 -2.10 -3.42 -9.89
C ASN A 97 -3.27 -3.52 -8.90
N VAL A 98 -3.06 -3.19 -7.63
CA VAL A 98 -4.11 -3.14 -6.61
C VAL A 98 -5.16 -2.07 -6.93
N VAL A 99 -4.70 -0.89 -7.38
CA VAL A 99 -5.57 0.25 -7.71
C VAL A 99 -6.36 0.00 -9.00
N VAL A 100 -5.70 -0.51 -10.06
CA VAL A 100 -6.27 -0.67 -11.40
C VAL A 100 -7.19 -1.88 -11.52
N LYS A 101 -6.93 -2.98 -10.80
CA LYS A 101 -7.83 -4.13 -10.79
C LYS A 101 -9.17 -3.72 -10.18
N ARG A 102 -10.18 -3.48 -11.02
CA ARG A 102 -11.56 -3.29 -10.56
C ARG A 102 -12.03 -4.59 -9.89
N PRO A 103 -12.75 -4.52 -8.77
CA PRO A 103 -13.54 -5.66 -8.36
C PRO A 103 -14.49 -5.98 -9.52
N SER A 104 -14.42 -7.19 -10.07
CA SER A 104 -15.53 -7.71 -10.85
C SER A 104 -16.77 -7.56 -9.98
N LEU A 105 -17.80 -6.87 -10.48
CA LEU A 105 -19.07 -6.76 -9.77
C LEU A 105 -19.49 -8.16 -9.31
N PRO A 106 -20.00 -8.34 -8.09
CA PRO A 106 -20.70 -9.57 -7.76
C PRO A 106 -21.83 -9.72 -8.77
N SER A 107 -21.79 -10.80 -9.55
CA SER A 107 -22.90 -11.18 -10.42
C SER A 107 -24.17 -11.23 -9.56
N MET A 108 -25.17 -10.43 -9.93
CA MET A 108 -26.50 -10.45 -9.31
C MET A 108 -26.97 -11.91 -9.19
N PRO A 109 -27.57 -12.32 -8.07
CA PRO A 109 -28.28 -13.59 -8.04
C PRO A 109 -29.44 -13.49 -9.03
N THR A 110 -29.44 -14.37 -10.02
CA THR A 110 -30.57 -14.60 -10.91
C THR A 110 -31.80 -14.89 -10.05
N THR A 111 -32.76 -13.97 -10.03
CA THR A 111 -34.11 -14.24 -9.55
C THR A 111 -34.71 -15.36 -10.39
N SER A 112 -34.68 -16.59 -9.89
CA SER A 112 -35.62 -17.62 -10.27
C SER A 112 -36.80 -17.56 -9.31
N SER A 113 -37.91 -17.02 -9.83
CA SER A 113 -39.24 -17.27 -9.31
C SER A 113 -39.54 -18.77 -9.36
N SER A 114 -39.81 -19.38 -8.20
CA SER A 114 -40.76 -20.49 -8.09
C SER A 114 -41.50 -20.37 -6.76
N SER A 115 -42.73 -19.91 -6.88
CA SER A 115 -43.82 -20.10 -5.93
C SER A 115 -44.03 -21.58 -5.60
N GLU A 116 -44.28 -21.92 -4.33
CA GLU A 116 -45.49 -22.64 -3.88
C GLU A 116 -45.46 -22.98 -2.37
N THR A 117 -46.37 -22.32 -1.65
CA THR A 117 -47.23 -22.83 -0.55
C THR A 117 -46.81 -24.06 0.29
N SER A 118 -46.72 -23.87 1.62
CA SER A 118 -47.60 -24.59 2.56
C SER A 118 -47.56 -24.08 4.02
N ARG A 119 -48.77 -23.97 4.56
CA ARG A 119 -49.16 -23.59 5.94
C ARG A 119 -48.67 -24.61 6.99
N LYS A 120 -48.28 -24.13 8.18
CA LYS A 120 -48.90 -24.56 9.46
C LYS A 120 -48.60 -23.58 10.61
N LYS A 121 -49.69 -23.05 11.18
CA LYS A 121 -49.76 -22.27 12.42
C LYS A 121 -49.31 -23.12 13.61
N GLN A 122 -48.40 -22.60 14.45
CA GLN A 122 -48.30 -23.02 15.86
C GLN A 122 -48.55 -21.79 16.73
N LYS A 123 -49.70 -21.82 17.41
CA LYS A 123 -50.32 -20.75 18.18
C LYS A 123 -49.70 -20.72 19.60
N ARG A 124 -49.15 -19.58 20.00
CA ARG A 124 -48.80 -19.25 21.40
C ARG A 124 -50.08 -18.94 22.20
N ARG A 125 -50.18 -19.50 23.41
CA ARG A 125 -50.91 -19.01 24.60
C ARG A 125 -49.95 -19.35 25.76
N VAL A 126 -49.30 -18.37 26.38
CA VAL A 126 -49.76 -17.57 27.55
C VAL A 126 -50.46 -18.45 28.56
#